data_AF-A0A222FC15-F1
#
_entry.id   AF-A0A222FC15-F1
#
_cell.length_a   1.000
_cell.length_b   1.000
_cell.length_c   1.000
_cell.angle_alpha   90.00
_cell.angle_beta   90.00
_cell.angle_gamma   90.00
#
_symmetry.space_group_name_H-M   'P 1'
#
loop_
_entity.id
_entity.type
_entity.pdbx_description
1 polymer ?
#
loop_
_entity_poly.entity_id
_entity_poly.type
_entity_poly.pdbx_seq_one_letter_code
_entity_poly.pdbx_strand_id
1 'polypeptide(L)'
;MSTTPIVQFGTSRFLQAHADLFVSDALERGQAAGPIAVVQSSGHSARAHRLQALADPNGFPVRLRGIKDGSLVDTTRNVRSIASGFSLPGDHDAVRRLIEQDAEIIVSNTADAGYAPREADSTTEFSVAMSYPAKLTWYLHKRFEAGGAPIQIMPCELIPKNGEVLRDLVLTLADRYPAPFRDWLGAQVLWVNSLVDRIVSEPLEPAGAVAEPYALWAIENQPGLRLPCSHPAIQVVEDLEAVETLKLFILNLGHTYLVARWLTKLKTMRDRKQFVRDVMADPEDLADLKDLYQREVVPGFAAHGRRSEAETYVSTTLDRFKNPFLDHRLADIAQNHAEKVRRRISAFLSWARKADAALVMPRLDALAEAHATGERCEA
;
A
#
# COMPACT_ATOMS: atom_id res chain seq x y z
N MET A 1 31.51 9.97 3.64
CA MET A 1 30.20 9.65 4.24
C MET A 1 29.50 8.72 3.26
N SER A 2 28.84 7.66 3.72
CA SER A 2 28.01 6.85 2.82
C SER A 2 26.94 7.77 2.24
N THR A 3 26.81 7.83 0.91
CA THR A 3 25.69 8.54 0.28
C THR A 3 24.39 7.88 0.70
N THR A 4 23.34 8.70 0.88
CA THR A 4 22.00 8.21 1.24
C THR A 4 21.05 8.51 0.07
N PRO A 5 21.00 7.64 -0.95
CA PRO A 5 20.31 7.93 -2.20
C PRO A 5 18.78 7.87 -2.07
N ILE A 6 18.26 7.28 -1.00
CA ILE A 6 16.82 7.16 -0.74
C ILE A 6 16.44 8.11 0.41
N VAL A 7 15.54 9.04 0.13
CA VAL A 7 14.92 9.91 1.15
C VAL A 7 13.47 9.47 1.35
N GLN A 8 13.10 9.13 2.59
CA GLN A 8 11.77 8.65 2.93
C GLN A 8 10.99 9.70 3.71
N PHE A 9 9.86 10.18 3.18
CA PHE A 9 8.92 11.01 3.93
C PHE A 9 7.85 10.15 4.60
N GLY A 10 7.92 10.08 5.93
CA GLY A 10 6.99 9.27 6.73
C GLY A 10 7.73 8.26 7.60
N THR A 11 7.23 8.07 8.83
CA THR A 11 7.78 7.15 9.83
C THR A 11 6.75 6.09 10.22
N SER A 12 5.79 5.80 9.33
CA SER A 12 4.67 4.94 9.66
C SER A 12 5.13 3.51 9.88
N ARG A 13 4.41 2.76 10.73
CA ARG A 13 4.64 1.32 10.91
C ARG A 13 4.52 0.54 9.59
N PHE A 14 3.77 1.08 8.64
CA PHE A 14 3.65 0.51 7.30
C PHE A 14 4.99 0.53 6.57
N LEU A 15 5.64 1.70 6.45
CA LEU A 15 6.95 1.82 5.81
C LEU A 15 8.01 0.99 6.52
N GLN A 16 7.99 0.98 7.87
CA GLN A 16 8.89 0.16 8.70
C GLN A 16 8.79 -1.33 8.35
N ALA A 17 7.57 -1.84 8.20
CA ALA A 17 7.32 -3.23 7.83
C ALA A 17 7.21 -3.45 6.32
N HIS A 18 7.61 -2.50 5.47
CA HIS A 18 7.47 -2.63 4.01
C HIS A 18 8.72 -2.11 3.31
N ALA A 19 8.77 -0.85 2.88
CA ALA A 19 9.91 -0.27 2.17
C ALA A 19 11.22 -0.40 2.98
N ASP A 20 11.19 -0.05 4.28
CA ASP A 20 12.38 -0.12 5.14
C ASP A 20 12.88 -1.57 5.26
N LEU A 21 11.97 -2.53 5.49
CA LEU A 21 12.30 -3.95 5.58
C LEU A 21 12.87 -4.49 4.26
N PHE A 22 12.27 -4.16 3.11
CA PHE A 22 12.75 -4.66 1.82
C PHE A 22 14.14 -4.13 1.49
N VAL A 23 14.37 -2.83 1.72
CA VAL A 23 15.69 -2.22 1.55
C VAL A 23 16.69 -2.83 2.51
N SER A 24 16.30 -3.13 3.76
CA SER A 24 17.19 -3.78 4.73
C SER A 24 17.61 -5.17 4.28
N ASP A 25 16.64 -6.01 3.91
CA ASP A 25 16.91 -7.36 3.40
C ASP A 25 17.80 -7.32 2.14
N ALA A 26 17.60 -6.32 1.28
CA ALA A 26 18.39 -6.16 0.05
C ALA A 26 19.79 -5.58 0.29
N LEU A 27 19.96 -4.68 1.27
CA LEU A 27 21.27 -4.16 1.67
C LEU A 27 22.19 -5.29 2.13
N GLU A 28 21.67 -6.26 2.90
CA GLU A 28 22.44 -7.44 3.34
C GLU A 28 22.95 -8.28 2.16
N ARG A 29 22.29 -8.19 0.99
CA ARG A 29 22.66 -8.90 -0.24
C ARG A 29 23.41 -8.02 -1.24
N GLY A 30 23.66 -6.74 -0.94
CA GLY A 30 24.23 -5.78 -1.90
C GLY A 30 23.30 -5.46 -3.08
N GLN A 31 21.98 -5.55 -2.89
CA GLN A 31 20.95 -5.41 -3.92
C GLN A 31 20.02 -4.20 -3.69
N ALA A 32 20.43 -3.24 -2.86
CA ALA A 32 19.73 -1.98 -2.63
C ALA A 32 20.49 -0.82 -3.28
N ALA A 33 19.79 0.25 -3.68
CA ALA A 33 20.41 1.47 -4.16
C ALA A 33 21.31 2.12 -3.09
N GLY A 34 20.91 2.00 -1.82
CA GLY A 34 21.66 2.47 -0.66
C GLY A 34 20.78 2.55 0.59
N PRO A 35 21.30 3.10 1.69
CA PRO A 35 20.52 3.32 2.89
C PRO A 35 19.46 4.42 2.70
N ILE A 36 18.55 4.51 3.68
CA ILE A 36 17.43 5.45 3.74
C ILE A 36 17.74 6.57 4.75
N ALA A 37 17.44 7.80 4.36
CA ALA A 37 17.28 8.93 5.26
C ALA A 37 15.79 9.14 5.51
N VAL A 38 15.32 8.91 6.74
CA VAL A 38 13.90 9.07 7.07
C VAL A 38 13.61 10.50 7.54
N VAL A 39 12.53 11.08 7.06
CA VAL A 39 12.10 12.44 7.34
C VAL A 39 10.72 12.41 8.00
N GLN A 40 10.66 12.87 9.24
CA GLN A 40 9.41 13.09 9.95
C GLN A 40 8.88 14.49 9.69
N SER A 41 7.73 14.57 9.03
CA SER A 41 7.10 15.85 8.69
C SER A 41 6.34 16.52 9.84
N SER A 42 5.90 15.75 10.85
CA SER A 42 5.13 16.30 11.99
C SER A 42 6.05 16.64 13.16
N GLY A 43 5.92 17.83 13.75
CA GLY A 43 6.70 18.26 14.93
C GLY A 43 6.25 17.70 16.28
N HIS A 44 5.53 16.57 16.32
CA HIS A 44 5.06 16.04 17.59
C HIS A 44 6.22 15.43 18.39
N SER A 45 6.59 16.07 19.50
CA SER A 45 7.73 15.71 20.36
C SER A 45 7.70 14.27 20.88
N ALA A 46 6.51 13.68 21.05
CA ALA A 46 6.34 12.26 21.40
C ALA A 46 6.95 11.29 20.37
N ARG A 47 7.28 11.76 19.16
CA ARG A 47 7.91 10.97 18.10
C ARG A 47 9.41 11.20 17.93
N ALA A 48 10.03 12.09 18.72
CA ALA A 48 11.48 12.30 18.66
C ALA A 48 12.27 11.02 19.00
N HIS A 49 11.82 10.29 20.03
CA HIS A 49 12.39 8.98 20.41
C HIS A 49 12.27 7.93 19.29
N ARG A 50 11.22 8.03 18.46
CA ARG A 50 11.01 7.13 17.33
C ARG A 50 12.04 7.35 16.23
N LEU A 51 12.35 8.60 15.87
CA LEU A 51 13.39 8.89 14.88
C LEU A 51 14.76 8.35 15.30
N GLN A 52 15.12 8.54 16.57
CA GLN A 52 16.37 8.00 17.11
C GLN A 52 16.39 6.47 17.05
N ALA A 53 15.30 5.80 17.41
CA ALA A 53 15.20 4.35 17.36
C ALA A 53 15.19 3.80 15.93
N LEU A 54 14.57 4.51 14.98
CA LEU A 54 14.58 4.13 13.56
C LEU A 54 16.00 4.16 12.99
N ALA A 55 16.81 5.14 13.38
CA ALA A 55 18.19 5.31 12.93
C ALA A 55 19.24 4.66 13.86
N ASP A 56 18.82 3.80 14.80
CA ASP A 56 19.76 3.07 15.65
C ASP A 56 20.61 2.11 14.79
N PRO A 57 21.96 2.12 14.89
CA PRO A 57 22.82 1.20 14.13
C PRO A 57 22.52 -0.28 14.38
N ASN A 58 21.97 -0.61 15.56
CA ASN A 58 21.53 -1.97 15.86
C ASN A 58 20.26 -2.33 15.14
N GLY A 59 19.49 -1.36 14.61
CA GLY A 59 18.22 -1.53 13.91
C GLY A 59 17.01 -1.63 14.82
N PHE A 60 15.84 -1.90 14.22
CA PHE A 60 14.58 -2.09 14.91
C PHE A 60 13.85 -3.37 14.47
N PRO A 61 13.02 -3.99 15.32
CA PRO A 61 12.37 -5.25 15.01
C PRO A 61 11.13 -5.10 14.12
N VAL A 62 10.99 -5.96 13.12
CA VAL A 62 9.74 -6.25 12.43
C VAL A 62 9.40 -7.72 12.61
N ARG A 63 8.26 -8.01 13.25
CA ARG A 63 7.77 -9.39 13.43
C ARG A 63 6.81 -9.76 12.31
N LEU A 64 7.14 -10.79 11.56
CA LEU A 64 6.30 -11.34 10.50
C LEU A 64 5.53 -12.54 11.07
N ARG A 65 4.21 -12.38 11.19
CA ARG A 65 3.31 -13.33 11.85
C ARG A 65 2.10 -13.67 10.99
N GLY A 66 1.97 -14.94 10.62
CA GLY A 66 0.83 -15.42 9.85
C GLY A 66 1.05 -16.77 9.21
N ILE A 67 0.42 -16.97 8.05
CA ILE A 67 0.57 -18.19 7.27
C ILE A 67 1.16 -17.82 5.93
N LYS A 68 2.11 -18.63 5.45
CA LYS A 68 2.69 -18.53 4.12
C LYS A 68 2.91 -19.94 3.59
N ASP A 69 2.42 -20.21 2.39
CA ASP A 69 2.52 -21.51 1.73
C ASP A 69 1.98 -22.64 2.64
N GLY A 70 0.85 -22.36 3.30
CA GLY A 70 0.20 -23.26 4.26
C GLY A 70 0.92 -23.46 5.60
N SER A 71 2.08 -22.84 5.81
CA SER A 71 2.88 -22.99 7.03
C SER A 71 2.81 -21.77 7.93
N LEU A 72 2.81 -21.98 9.26
CA LEU A 72 2.87 -20.89 10.22
C LEU A 72 4.23 -20.19 10.14
N VAL A 73 4.20 -18.87 10.04
CA VAL A 73 5.36 -17.99 10.12
C VAL A 73 5.22 -17.15 11.39
N ASP A 74 6.21 -17.23 12.27
CA ASP A 74 6.42 -16.28 13.37
C ASP A 74 7.92 -16.03 13.45
N THR A 75 8.38 -14.98 12.74
CA THR A 75 9.81 -14.65 12.69
C THR A 75 10.01 -13.17 12.93
N THR A 76 11.15 -12.81 13.51
CA THR A 76 11.56 -11.41 13.65
C THR A 76 12.68 -11.11 12.67
N ARG A 77 12.58 -9.98 11.98
CA ARG A 77 13.65 -9.37 11.18
C ARG A 77 14.11 -8.11 11.88
N ASN A 78 15.39 -7.83 11.81
CA ASN A 78 15.96 -6.64 12.41
C ASN A 78 16.36 -5.67 11.30
N VAL A 79 15.58 -4.61 11.12
CA VAL A 79 15.67 -3.66 10.02
C VAL A 79 16.78 -2.64 10.29
N ARG A 80 17.72 -2.50 9.35
CA ARG A 80 18.92 -1.64 9.44
C ARG A 80 19.09 -0.74 8.21
N SER A 81 18.05 -0.55 7.42
CA SER A 81 18.09 0.27 6.20
C SER A 81 18.16 1.77 6.46
N ILE A 82 17.74 2.25 7.63
CA ILE A 82 17.71 3.67 7.95
C ILE A 82 19.08 4.08 8.51
N ALA A 83 19.79 4.95 7.79
CA ALA A 83 21.09 5.48 8.21
C ALA A 83 20.98 6.79 9.00
N SER A 84 19.91 7.55 8.79
CA SER A 84 19.69 8.84 9.46
C SER A 84 18.21 9.19 9.56
N GLY A 85 17.86 9.93 10.61
CA GLY A 85 16.51 10.45 10.84
C GLY A 85 16.54 11.98 10.98
N PHE A 86 15.60 12.65 10.33
CA PHE A 86 15.46 14.10 10.33
C PHE A 86 14.05 14.52 10.74
N SER A 87 13.94 15.58 11.54
CA SER A 87 12.69 16.20 11.96
C SER A 87 12.55 17.57 11.30
N LEU A 88 11.57 17.76 10.42
CA LEU A 88 11.45 18.99 9.63
C LEU A 88 11.46 20.30 10.43
N PRO A 89 10.87 20.41 11.64
CA PRO A 89 11.00 21.61 12.46
C PRO A 89 12.42 22.05 12.79
N GLY A 90 13.39 21.12 12.87
CA GLY A 90 14.79 21.43 13.16
C GLY A 90 15.74 21.22 11.99
N ASP A 91 15.38 20.33 11.06
CA ASP A 91 16.33 19.76 10.10
C ASP A 91 15.99 20.07 8.63
N HIS A 92 15.04 20.98 8.34
CA HIS A 92 14.61 21.21 6.96
C HIS A 92 15.77 21.58 6.02
N ASP A 93 16.78 22.32 6.50
CA ASP A 93 17.97 22.68 5.72
C ASP A 93 18.91 21.49 5.50
N ALA A 94 19.01 20.56 6.45
CA ALA A 94 19.78 19.33 6.27
C ALA A 94 19.10 18.42 5.23
N VAL A 95 17.78 18.28 5.32
CA VAL A 95 16.96 17.56 4.33
C VAL A 95 17.07 18.24 2.96
N ARG A 96 17.08 19.58 2.91
CA ARG A 96 17.28 20.34 1.67
C ARG A 96 18.59 19.97 1.00
N ARG A 97 19.72 20.04 1.72
CA ARG A 97 21.04 19.68 1.18
C ARG A 97 21.09 18.24 0.68
N LEU A 98 20.50 17.32 1.44
CA LEU A 98 20.42 15.91 1.05
C LEU A 98 19.65 15.74 -0.28
N ILE A 99 18.50 16.40 -0.41
CA ILE A 99 17.70 16.35 -1.65
C ILE A 99 18.36 17.11 -2.80
N GLU A 100 19.13 18.16 -2.55
CA GLU A 100 19.88 18.88 -3.58
C GLU A 100 21.02 18.01 -4.16
N GLN A 101 21.73 17.27 -3.31
CA GLN A 101 23.04 16.69 -3.65
C GLN A 101 23.04 15.16 -3.82
N ASP A 102 22.42 14.43 -2.88
CA ASP A 102 22.63 12.98 -2.75
C ASP A 102 21.39 12.16 -3.15
N ALA A 103 20.18 12.73 -3.00
CA ALA A 103 18.95 11.99 -3.25
C ALA A 103 18.77 11.64 -4.72
N GLU A 104 18.46 10.37 -4.96
CA GLU A 104 18.10 9.82 -6.27
C GLU A 104 16.64 9.36 -6.31
N ILE A 105 16.14 8.87 -5.16
CA ILE A 105 14.76 8.37 -4.99
C ILE A 105 14.15 9.01 -3.74
N ILE A 106 12.94 9.55 -3.87
CA ILE A 106 12.11 9.97 -2.74
C ILE A 106 10.95 9.00 -2.60
N VAL A 107 10.84 8.32 -1.46
CA VAL A 107 9.69 7.46 -1.11
C VAL A 107 8.79 8.23 -0.14
N SER A 108 7.46 8.13 -0.28
CA SER A 108 6.55 8.77 0.68
C SER A 108 5.40 7.88 1.14
N ASN A 109 5.04 8.01 2.42
CA ASN A 109 3.74 7.61 2.92
C ASN A 109 3.33 8.59 4.02
N THR A 110 2.58 9.61 3.61
CA THR A 110 2.09 10.71 4.45
C THR A 110 0.60 10.58 4.81
N ALA A 111 0.04 9.40 4.53
CA ALA A 111 -1.40 9.12 4.44
C ALA A 111 -2.11 9.98 3.38
N ASP A 112 -3.31 9.59 2.97
CA ASP A 112 -4.07 10.30 1.93
C ASP A 112 -4.36 11.76 2.34
N ALA A 113 -4.57 11.98 3.65
CA ALA A 113 -4.72 13.32 4.23
C ALA A 113 -3.45 14.19 4.12
N GLY A 114 -2.28 13.59 3.85
CA GLY A 114 -1.03 14.31 3.60
C GLY A 114 -1.07 15.13 2.31
N TYR A 115 -1.90 14.73 1.33
CA TYR A 115 -2.06 15.43 0.05
C TYR A 115 -3.10 16.56 0.13
N ALA A 116 -3.89 16.61 1.21
CA ALA A 116 -4.89 17.65 1.37
C ALA A 116 -4.22 19.03 1.46
N PRO A 117 -4.69 20.01 0.66
CA PRO A 117 -4.12 21.35 0.67
C PRO A 117 -4.28 21.99 2.04
N ARG A 118 -3.32 22.84 2.39
CA ARG A 118 -3.31 23.60 3.64
C ARG A 118 -3.15 25.08 3.37
N GLU A 119 -3.57 25.90 4.32
CA GLU A 119 -3.43 27.37 4.23
C GLU A 119 -1.97 27.80 3.99
N ALA A 120 -1.03 27.10 4.62
CA ALA A 120 0.40 27.34 4.48
C ALA A 120 0.96 27.06 3.06
N ASP A 121 0.19 26.41 2.18
CA ASP A 121 0.59 26.11 0.79
C ASP A 121 0.46 27.35 -0.12
N SER A 122 -0.04 28.47 0.43
CA SER A 122 -0.31 29.70 -0.31
C SER A 122 0.97 30.46 -0.72
N THR A 123 2.11 30.17 -0.11
CA THR A 123 3.38 30.91 -0.30
C THR A 123 4.51 30.00 -0.80
N THR A 124 5.61 30.61 -1.26
CA THR A 124 6.85 29.90 -1.66
C THR A 124 7.86 29.75 -0.52
N GLU A 125 7.52 30.24 0.68
CA GLU A 125 8.35 30.09 1.87
C GLU A 125 8.14 28.72 2.50
N PHE A 126 9.21 28.13 3.03
CA PHE A 126 9.09 26.85 3.71
C PHE A 126 8.31 26.99 5.01
N SER A 127 7.34 26.12 5.21
CA SER A 127 6.64 25.97 6.48
C SER A 127 6.38 24.51 6.79
N VAL A 128 6.66 24.11 8.04
CA VAL A 128 6.30 22.77 8.53
C VAL A 128 4.80 22.51 8.49
N ALA A 129 3.98 23.57 8.47
CA ALA A 129 2.53 23.49 8.41
C ALA A 129 1.99 23.12 7.02
N MET A 130 2.80 23.24 5.95
CA MET A 130 2.43 22.92 4.58
C MET A 130 1.93 21.48 4.41
N SER A 131 1.15 21.22 3.37
CA SER A 131 0.85 19.86 2.90
C SER A 131 2.14 19.17 2.42
N TYR A 132 2.09 17.85 2.24
CA TYR A 132 3.24 17.13 1.69
C TYR A 132 3.57 17.57 0.24
N PRO A 133 2.60 17.69 -0.69
CA PRO A 133 2.87 18.20 -2.04
C PRO A 133 3.57 19.56 -2.04
N ALA A 134 3.18 20.48 -1.15
CA ALA A 134 3.79 21.81 -1.08
C ALA A 134 5.22 21.77 -0.51
N LYS A 135 5.49 20.93 0.50
CA LYS A 135 6.88 20.68 0.95
C LYS A 135 7.74 20.08 -0.15
N LEU A 136 7.23 19.08 -0.87
CA LEU A 136 7.95 18.44 -1.97
C LEU A 136 8.24 19.45 -3.08
N THR A 137 7.27 20.29 -3.44
CA THR A 137 7.45 21.38 -4.42
C THR A 137 8.60 22.30 -4.00
N TRP A 138 8.64 22.71 -2.73
CA TRP A 138 9.72 23.55 -2.21
C TRP A 138 11.10 22.87 -2.31
N TYR A 139 11.21 21.60 -1.92
CA TYR A 139 12.47 20.84 -2.01
C TYR A 139 12.93 20.64 -3.46
N LEU A 140 12.00 20.32 -4.36
CA LEU A 140 12.30 20.17 -5.78
C LEU A 140 12.72 21.49 -6.41
N HIS A 141 12.12 22.62 -6.01
CA HIS A 141 12.55 23.94 -6.45
C HIS A 141 14.00 24.24 -6.02
N LYS A 142 14.35 23.90 -4.76
CA LYS A 142 15.72 24.06 -4.27
C LYS A 142 16.73 23.19 -5.03
N ARG A 143 16.36 21.94 -5.35
CA ARG A 143 17.17 21.08 -6.23
C ARG A 143 17.33 21.67 -7.63
N PHE A 144 16.26 22.22 -8.20
CA PHE A 144 16.29 22.89 -9.51
C PHE A 144 17.23 24.11 -9.50
N GLU A 145 17.13 24.99 -8.51
CA GLU A 145 18.01 26.16 -8.36
C GLU A 145 19.49 25.76 -8.23
N ALA A 146 19.76 24.60 -7.62
CA ALA A 146 21.11 24.04 -7.49
C ALA A 146 21.61 23.32 -8.76
N GLY A 147 20.80 23.22 -9.82
CA GLY A 147 21.14 22.47 -11.04
C GLY A 147 21.23 20.96 -10.81
N GLY A 148 20.46 20.43 -9.86
CA GLY A 148 20.51 19.02 -9.46
C GLY A 148 20.12 18.05 -10.59
N ALA A 149 20.67 16.84 -10.50
CA ALA A 149 20.41 15.75 -11.45
C ALA A 149 18.91 15.32 -11.44
N PRO A 150 18.46 14.51 -12.42
CA PRO A 150 17.14 13.89 -12.38
C PRO A 150 16.85 13.19 -11.03
N ILE A 151 15.59 13.15 -10.63
CA ILE A 151 15.15 12.52 -9.38
C ILE A 151 13.85 11.74 -9.58
N GLN A 152 13.68 10.65 -8.84
CA GLN A 152 12.49 9.81 -8.91
C GLN A 152 11.64 9.97 -7.65
N ILE A 153 10.32 10.10 -7.80
CA ILE A 153 9.34 10.20 -6.72
C ILE A 153 8.47 8.94 -6.73
N MET A 154 8.43 8.23 -5.60
CA MET A 154 7.74 6.96 -5.40
C MET A 154 6.78 7.04 -4.21
N PRO A 155 5.57 7.59 -4.41
CA PRO A 155 4.53 7.55 -3.40
C PRO A 155 4.05 6.12 -3.12
N CYS A 156 3.81 5.86 -1.85
CA CYS A 156 3.19 4.65 -1.30
C CYS A 156 1.86 4.99 -0.62
N GLU A 157 1.29 6.17 -0.85
CA GLU A 157 -0.07 6.53 -0.42
C GLU A 157 -1.13 5.64 -1.11
N LEU A 158 -2.27 5.42 -0.44
CA LEU A 158 -3.36 4.56 -0.95
C LEU A 158 -4.29 5.32 -1.90
N ILE A 159 -3.70 6.08 -2.81
CA ILE A 159 -4.36 6.89 -3.82
C ILE A 159 -4.18 6.20 -5.18
N PRO A 160 -5.25 5.93 -5.94
CA PRO A 160 -5.13 5.42 -7.31
C PRO A 160 -4.30 6.38 -8.16
N LYS A 161 -3.34 5.87 -8.92
CA LYS A 161 -2.37 6.69 -9.67
C LYS A 161 -1.69 7.76 -8.81
N ASN A 162 -1.24 7.36 -7.61
CA ASN A 162 -0.62 8.24 -6.63
C ASN A 162 0.52 9.11 -7.17
N GLY A 163 1.34 8.57 -8.08
CA GLY A 163 2.40 9.31 -8.77
C GLY A 163 1.87 10.47 -9.62
N GLU A 164 0.88 10.19 -10.48
CA GLU A 164 0.23 11.21 -11.31
C GLU A 164 -0.52 12.25 -10.47
N VAL A 165 -1.25 11.81 -9.44
CA VAL A 165 -1.98 12.73 -8.55
C VAL A 165 -1.01 13.67 -7.82
N LEU A 166 0.11 13.13 -7.30
CA LEU A 166 1.12 13.95 -6.65
C LEU A 166 1.79 14.92 -7.64
N ARG A 167 2.10 14.46 -8.86
CA ARG A 167 2.63 15.30 -9.94
C ARG A 167 1.71 16.49 -10.20
N ASP A 168 0.40 16.25 -10.38
CA ASP A 168 -0.55 17.30 -10.76
C ASP A 168 -0.73 18.33 -9.63
N LEU A 169 -0.71 17.88 -8.38
CA LEU A 169 -0.69 18.77 -7.21
C LEU A 169 0.58 19.62 -7.18
N VAL A 170 1.76 19.01 -7.39
CA VAL A 170 3.05 19.72 -7.41
C VAL A 170 3.12 20.72 -8.57
N LEU A 171 2.65 20.35 -9.78
CA LEU A 171 2.60 21.25 -10.93
C LEU A 171 1.70 22.46 -10.66
N THR A 172 0.54 22.24 -10.04
CA THR A 172 -0.37 23.34 -9.63
C THR A 172 0.30 24.27 -8.61
N LEU A 173 1.07 23.72 -7.68
CA LEU A 173 1.84 24.52 -6.71
C LEU A 173 3.01 25.26 -7.37
N ALA A 174 3.62 24.66 -8.40
CA ALA A 174 4.72 25.21 -9.17
C ALA A 174 4.35 26.46 -9.97
N ASP A 175 3.06 26.76 -10.19
CA ASP A 175 2.61 27.99 -10.88
C ASP A 175 2.98 29.28 -10.15
N ARG A 176 3.35 29.19 -8.87
CA ARG A 176 3.88 30.32 -8.07
C ARG A 176 5.39 30.53 -8.22
N TYR A 177 6.07 29.61 -8.89
CA TYR A 177 7.51 29.61 -9.09
C TYR A 177 7.83 30.01 -10.54
N PRO A 178 9.10 30.30 -10.88
CA PRO A 178 9.49 30.66 -12.24
C PRO A 178 9.15 29.55 -13.25
N ALA A 179 8.66 29.92 -14.44
CA ALA A 179 8.22 28.98 -15.47
C ALA A 179 9.22 27.84 -15.81
N PRO A 180 10.55 28.08 -15.89
CA PRO A 180 11.53 27.01 -16.14
C PRO A 180 11.52 25.88 -15.10
N PHE A 181 11.09 26.14 -13.85
CA PHE A 181 10.97 25.09 -12.84
C PHE A 181 9.84 24.11 -13.20
N ARG A 182 8.71 24.61 -13.70
CA ARG A 182 7.59 23.77 -14.12
C ARG A 182 8.00 22.85 -15.28
N ASP A 183 8.77 23.35 -16.23
CA ASP A 183 9.30 22.54 -17.34
C ASP A 183 10.27 21.47 -16.83
N TRP A 184 11.13 21.84 -15.87
CA TRP A 184 12.05 20.89 -15.21
C TRP A 184 11.31 19.77 -14.47
N LEU A 185 10.21 20.07 -13.77
CA LEU A 185 9.37 19.06 -13.10
C LEU A 185 8.80 18.02 -14.07
N GLY A 186 8.50 18.42 -15.31
CA GLY A 186 8.01 17.51 -16.35
C GLY A 186 9.12 16.70 -17.03
N ALA A 187 10.33 17.26 -17.14
CA ALA A 187 11.42 16.66 -17.92
C ALA A 187 12.45 15.88 -17.08
N GLN A 188 12.64 16.24 -15.81
CA GLN A 188 13.73 15.75 -14.96
C GLN A 188 13.24 15.02 -13.70
N VAL A 189 11.94 15.06 -13.41
CA VAL A 189 11.34 14.33 -12.29
C VAL A 189 10.52 13.16 -12.81
N LEU A 190 10.88 11.95 -12.37
CA LEU A 190 10.16 10.74 -12.70
C LEU A 190 9.11 10.45 -11.62
N TRP A 191 7.83 10.55 -11.97
CA TRP A 191 6.69 10.34 -11.07
C TRP A 191 6.21 8.90 -11.22
N VAL A 192 6.41 8.07 -10.20
CA VAL A 192 6.16 6.63 -10.27
C VAL A 192 4.82 6.31 -9.62
N ASN A 193 3.90 5.69 -10.37
CA ASN A 193 2.73 5.09 -9.74
C ASN A 193 3.11 3.77 -9.08
N SER A 194 2.57 3.52 -7.88
CA SER A 194 2.77 2.23 -7.22
C SER A 194 1.56 1.80 -6.40
N LEU A 195 1.38 0.50 -6.27
CA LEU A 195 0.42 -0.12 -5.36
C LEU A 195 1.17 -0.90 -4.30
N VAL A 196 0.84 -0.62 -3.05
CA VAL A 196 1.42 -1.31 -1.89
C VAL A 196 0.35 -2.08 -1.12
N ASP A 197 0.69 -3.28 -0.63
CA ASP A 197 -0.22 -4.08 0.20
C ASP A 197 0.56 -4.91 1.23
N ARG A 198 0.26 -4.67 2.50
CA ARG A 198 0.67 -5.50 3.64
C ARG A 198 -0.14 -5.07 4.85
N ILE A 199 -0.71 -6.03 5.56
CA ILE A 199 -1.37 -5.77 6.83
C ILE A 199 -0.32 -5.63 7.93
N VAL A 200 -0.39 -4.51 8.65
CA VAL A 200 0.45 -4.20 9.81
C VAL A 200 -0.45 -4.02 11.03
N SER A 201 -0.44 -4.99 11.93
CA SER A 201 -1.43 -5.11 13.02
C SER A 201 -1.12 -4.18 14.19
N GLU A 202 0.12 -4.21 14.69
CA GLU A 202 0.53 -3.48 15.89
C GLU A 202 1.89 -2.78 15.71
N PRO A 203 2.09 -1.59 16.29
CA PRO A 203 3.42 -0.99 16.40
C PRO A 203 4.24 -1.67 17.50
N LEU A 204 5.56 -1.69 17.34
CA LEU A 204 6.50 -1.95 18.43
C LEU A 204 7.16 -0.62 18.80
N GLU A 205 7.22 -0.31 20.08
CA GLU A 205 7.83 0.93 20.56
C GLU A 205 9.28 0.68 21.02
N PRO A 206 10.20 1.64 20.81
CA PRO A 206 9.98 2.95 20.19
C PRO A 206 9.93 2.94 18.65
N ALA A 207 10.39 1.87 18.01
CA ALA A 207 10.32 1.64 16.57
C ALA A 207 10.17 0.14 16.27
N GLY A 208 9.47 -0.18 15.19
CA GLY A 208 9.15 -1.53 14.78
C GLY A 208 7.66 -1.78 14.60
N ALA A 209 7.34 -2.97 14.13
CA ALA A 209 5.97 -3.35 13.81
C ALA A 209 5.78 -4.87 13.80
N VAL A 210 4.54 -5.30 13.93
CA VAL A 210 4.13 -6.66 13.57
C VAL A 210 3.27 -6.60 12.33
N ALA A 211 3.59 -7.44 11.36
CA ALA A 211 2.93 -7.50 10.07
C ALA A 211 2.70 -8.94 9.66
N GLU A 212 1.80 -9.14 8.70
CA GLU A 212 1.66 -10.45 8.06
C GLU A 212 2.88 -10.77 7.15
N PRO A 213 3.12 -12.05 6.84
CA PRO A 213 4.22 -12.43 5.95
C PRO A 213 4.03 -11.91 4.52
N TYR A 214 2.77 -11.90 4.03
CA TYR A 214 2.44 -11.38 2.71
C TYR A 214 2.83 -9.90 2.59
N ALA A 215 3.36 -9.54 1.42
CA ALA A 215 3.67 -8.18 1.03
C ALA A 215 3.61 -8.04 -0.48
N LEU A 216 3.30 -6.84 -0.93
CA LEU A 216 3.40 -6.45 -2.31
C LEU A 216 3.81 -4.99 -2.43
N TRP A 217 4.71 -4.72 -3.36
CA TRP A 217 4.98 -3.41 -3.93
C TRP A 217 4.97 -3.55 -5.45
N ALA A 218 3.80 -3.37 -6.05
CA ALA A 218 3.68 -3.30 -7.50
C ALA A 218 4.04 -1.89 -7.96
N ILE A 219 4.95 -1.79 -8.93
CA ILE A 219 5.48 -0.53 -9.44
C ILE A 219 5.22 -0.52 -10.93
N GLU A 220 4.59 0.54 -11.42
CA GLU A 220 4.34 0.71 -12.85
C GLU A 220 5.67 0.93 -13.59
N ASN A 221 5.89 0.14 -14.65
CA ASN A 221 7.09 0.21 -15.47
C ASN A 221 7.08 1.50 -16.30
N GLN A 222 8.22 2.19 -16.33
CA GLN A 222 8.39 3.37 -17.19
C GLN A 222 9.87 3.61 -17.51
N PRO A 223 10.18 4.31 -18.62
CA PRO A 223 11.56 4.62 -18.99
C PRO A 223 12.30 5.35 -17.86
N GLY A 224 13.51 4.87 -17.54
CA GLY A 224 14.35 5.45 -16.49
C GLY A 224 13.99 5.03 -15.07
N LEU A 225 12.98 4.15 -14.87
CA LEU A 225 12.64 3.60 -13.56
C LEU A 225 13.86 2.93 -12.91
N ARG A 226 14.15 3.33 -11.67
CA ARG A 226 15.16 2.69 -10.81
C ARG A 226 14.49 2.19 -9.54
N LEU A 227 14.63 0.89 -9.26
CA LEU A 227 14.08 0.32 -8.04
C LEU A 227 14.93 0.72 -6.83
N PRO A 228 14.31 1.01 -5.66
CA PRO A 228 15.06 1.27 -4.43
C PRO A 228 15.85 0.04 -3.98
N CYS A 229 15.36 -1.16 -4.31
CA CYS A 229 16.05 -2.43 -4.08
C CYS A 229 15.46 -3.60 -4.89
N SER A 230 16.19 -4.72 -4.94
CA SER A 230 15.64 -6.01 -5.38
C SER A 230 15.10 -6.81 -4.19
N HIS A 231 13.81 -7.12 -4.24
CA HIS A 231 13.12 -7.89 -3.21
C HIS A 231 11.98 -8.72 -3.82
N PRO A 232 11.71 -9.97 -3.38
CA PRO A 232 10.66 -10.83 -3.96
C PRO A 232 9.24 -10.27 -3.89
N ALA A 233 8.99 -9.32 -2.99
CA ALA A 233 7.70 -8.64 -2.88
C ALA A 233 7.55 -7.42 -3.81
N ILE A 234 8.62 -7.01 -4.50
CA ILE A 234 8.59 -5.93 -5.48
C ILE A 234 8.30 -6.53 -6.85
N GLN A 235 7.28 -6.02 -7.53
CA GLN A 235 6.88 -6.43 -8.87
C GLN A 235 6.85 -5.21 -9.78
N VAL A 236 7.61 -5.24 -10.87
CA VAL A 236 7.48 -4.24 -11.93
C VAL A 236 6.41 -4.75 -12.89
N VAL A 237 5.38 -3.95 -13.13
CA VAL A 237 4.23 -4.30 -13.95
C VAL A 237 4.00 -3.24 -15.01
N GLU A 238 3.50 -3.64 -16.17
CA GLU A 238 3.17 -2.68 -17.23
C GLU A 238 1.96 -1.81 -16.88
N ASP A 239 1.04 -2.35 -16.08
CA ASP A 239 -0.19 -1.66 -15.65
C ASP A 239 -0.59 -2.15 -14.25
N LEU A 240 -0.83 -1.21 -13.33
CA LEU A 240 -1.28 -1.50 -11.97
C LEU A 240 -2.73 -2.03 -11.92
N GLU A 241 -3.55 -1.74 -12.93
CA GLU A 241 -4.94 -2.24 -13.01
C GLU A 241 -4.99 -3.76 -12.94
N ALA A 242 -3.98 -4.44 -13.51
CA ALA A 242 -3.87 -5.90 -13.47
C ALA A 242 -3.79 -6.42 -12.03
N VAL A 243 -3.01 -5.75 -11.17
CA VAL A 243 -2.82 -6.09 -9.76
C VAL A 243 -4.03 -5.69 -8.92
N GLU A 244 -4.58 -4.50 -9.18
CA GLU A 244 -5.79 -4.00 -8.53
C GLU A 244 -6.98 -4.93 -8.76
N THR A 245 -7.13 -5.45 -9.98
CA THR A 245 -8.19 -6.38 -10.36
C THR A 245 -8.12 -7.68 -9.57
N LEU A 246 -6.92 -8.26 -9.39
CA LEU A 246 -6.72 -9.45 -8.55
C LEU A 246 -7.16 -9.18 -7.11
N LYS A 247 -6.67 -8.08 -6.52
CA LYS A 247 -7.04 -7.68 -5.15
C LYS A 247 -8.54 -7.43 -5.00
N LEU A 248 -9.16 -6.77 -5.98
CA LEU A 248 -10.57 -6.41 -5.95
C LEU A 248 -11.49 -7.64 -6.09
N PHE A 249 -11.20 -8.52 -7.04
CA PHE A 249 -12.10 -9.62 -7.40
C PHE A 249 -11.73 -10.96 -6.78
N ILE A 250 -10.63 -11.05 -6.03
CA ILE A 250 -10.30 -12.23 -5.23
C ILE A 250 -10.35 -11.87 -3.76
N LEU A 251 -9.43 -11.03 -3.27
CA LEU A 251 -9.35 -10.74 -1.82
C LEU A 251 -10.58 -9.97 -1.31
N ASN A 252 -10.92 -8.86 -1.95
CA ASN A 252 -12.03 -8.02 -1.51
C ASN A 252 -13.38 -8.70 -1.75
N LEU A 253 -13.54 -9.38 -2.90
CA LEU A 253 -14.72 -10.19 -3.21
C LEU A 253 -14.90 -11.33 -2.20
N GLY A 254 -13.82 -12.06 -1.88
CA GLY A 254 -13.86 -13.15 -0.89
C GLY A 254 -14.32 -12.68 0.48
N HIS A 255 -13.78 -11.57 0.97
CA HIS A 255 -14.26 -10.95 2.22
C HIS A 255 -15.76 -10.61 2.16
N THR A 256 -16.23 -10.03 1.05
CA THR A 256 -17.64 -9.70 0.87
C THR A 256 -18.50 -10.97 0.84
N TYR A 257 -18.06 -12.02 0.16
CA TYR A 257 -18.76 -13.29 0.14
C TYR A 257 -18.86 -13.92 1.54
N LEU A 258 -17.76 -13.99 2.29
CA LEU A 258 -17.74 -14.52 3.66
C LEU A 258 -18.69 -13.76 4.58
N VAL A 259 -18.72 -12.43 4.49
CA VAL A 259 -19.66 -11.62 5.26
C VAL A 259 -21.11 -11.90 4.88
N ALA A 260 -21.43 -12.04 3.60
CA ALA A 260 -22.79 -12.36 3.18
C ALA A 260 -23.28 -13.68 3.78
N ARG A 261 -22.44 -14.73 3.72
CA ARG A 261 -22.73 -16.04 4.34
C ARG A 261 -22.89 -15.94 5.85
N TRP A 262 -22.00 -15.21 6.51
CA TRP A 262 -22.06 -14.95 7.95
C TRP A 262 -23.33 -14.22 8.37
N LEU A 263 -23.76 -13.18 7.64
CA LEU A 263 -25.01 -12.46 7.90
C LEU A 263 -26.24 -13.37 7.77
N THR A 264 -26.27 -14.28 6.79
CA THR A 264 -27.34 -15.28 6.67
C THR A 264 -27.36 -16.24 7.87
N LYS A 265 -26.19 -16.75 8.29
CA LYS A 265 -26.08 -17.67 9.43
C LYS A 265 -26.45 -16.99 10.75
N LEU A 266 -26.08 -15.72 10.94
CA LEU A 266 -26.48 -14.90 12.09
C LEU A 266 -27.99 -14.79 12.24
N LYS A 267 -28.73 -14.52 11.16
CA LYS A 267 -30.21 -14.45 11.19
C LYS A 267 -30.86 -15.74 11.69
N THR A 268 -30.19 -16.88 11.50
CA THR A 268 -30.66 -18.18 11.97
C THR A 268 -30.13 -18.57 13.36
N MET A 269 -29.38 -17.69 14.03
CA MET A 269 -28.71 -17.92 15.32
C MET A 269 -27.78 -19.14 15.33
N ARG A 270 -27.32 -19.58 14.15
CA ARG A 270 -26.49 -20.79 13.99
C ARG A 270 -24.99 -20.55 14.14
N ASP A 271 -24.56 -19.29 14.18
CA ASP A 271 -23.14 -18.95 14.16
C ASP A 271 -22.85 -17.68 14.97
N ARG A 272 -21.81 -17.71 15.81
CA ARG A 272 -21.34 -16.57 16.64
C ARG A 272 -19.88 -16.21 16.33
N LYS A 273 -19.33 -16.69 15.21
CA LYS A 273 -17.99 -16.32 14.74
C LYS A 273 -17.84 -14.80 14.66
N GLN A 274 -16.68 -14.29 15.07
CA GLN A 274 -16.40 -12.86 15.15
C GLN A 274 -15.36 -12.43 14.13
N PHE A 275 -14.41 -13.31 13.81
CA PHE A 275 -13.27 -13.01 12.97
C PHE A 275 -13.25 -13.86 11.70
N VAL A 276 -12.60 -13.35 10.65
CA VAL A 276 -12.39 -14.10 9.39
C VAL A 276 -11.70 -15.45 9.67
N ARG A 277 -10.69 -15.49 10.54
CA ARG A 277 -10.01 -16.75 10.91
C ARG A 277 -10.95 -17.80 11.50
N ASP A 278 -12.01 -17.39 12.20
CA ASP A 278 -12.98 -18.33 12.78
C ASP A 278 -13.82 -18.99 11.67
N VAL A 279 -14.14 -18.23 10.61
CA VAL A 279 -14.81 -18.73 9.41
C VAL A 279 -13.88 -19.65 8.63
N MET A 280 -12.60 -19.29 8.53
CA MET A 280 -11.60 -20.12 7.84
C MET A 280 -11.23 -21.41 8.59
N ALA A 281 -11.48 -21.47 9.90
CA ALA A 281 -11.28 -22.66 10.72
C ALA A 281 -12.44 -23.67 10.59
N ASP A 282 -13.61 -23.23 10.09
CA ASP A 282 -14.76 -24.09 9.81
C ASP A 282 -14.57 -24.82 8.47
N PRO A 283 -14.53 -26.17 8.44
CA PRO A 283 -14.31 -26.92 7.22
C PRO A 283 -15.37 -26.69 6.13
N GLU A 284 -16.63 -26.44 6.51
CA GLU A 284 -17.73 -26.19 5.57
C GLU A 284 -17.58 -24.83 4.90
N ASP A 285 -17.31 -23.78 5.70
CA ASP A 285 -17.11 -22.43 5.17
C ASP A 285 -15.85 -22.33 4.29
N LEU A 286 -14.76 -22.98 4.70
CA LEU A 286 -13.54 -23.04 3.91
C LEU A 286 -13.75 -23.79 2.59
N ALA A 287 -14.47 -24.91 2.61
CA ALA A 287 -14.78 -25.67 1.40
C ALA A 287 -15.66 -24.86 0.44
N ASP A 288 -16.68 -24.17 0.96
CA ASP A 288 -17.56 -23.31 0.16
C ASP A 288 -16.80 -22.16 -0.51
N LEU A 289 -15.94 -21.45 0.23
CA LEU A 289 -15.13 -20.36 -0.35
C LEU A 289 -14.15 -20.86 -1.41
N LYS A 290 -13.47 -21.99 -1.16
CA LYS A 290 -12.57 -22.61 -2.15
C LYS A 290 -13.33 -22.99 -3.42
N ASP A 291 -14.51 -23.57 -3.25
CA ASP A 291 -15.36 -23.98 -4.37
C ASP A 291 -15.87 -22.77 -5.17
N LEU A 292 -16.25 -21.69 -4.49
CA LEU A 292 -16.60 -20.41 -5.13
C LEU A 292 -15.45 -19.91 -6.01
N TYR A 293 -14.23 -19.87 -5.46
CA TYR A 293 -13.09 -19.45 -6.24
C TYR A 293 -12.85 -20.35 -7.44
N GLN A 294 -12.86 -21.67 -7.25
CA GLN A 294 -12.58 -22.62 -8.32
C GLN A 294 -13.62 -22.59 -9.44
N ARG A 295 -14.90 -22.46 -9.10
CA ARG A 295 -16.02 -22.62 -10.06
C ARG A 295 -16.53 -21.30 -10.63
N GLU A 296 -16.39 -20.19 -9.92
CA GLU A 296 -17.00 -18.91 -10.33
C GLU A 296 -15.95 -17.82 -10.55
N VAL A 297 -14.94 -17.71 -9.68
CA VAL A 297 -13.96 -16.60 -9.77
C VAL A 297 -12.82 -16.89 -10.76
N VAL A 298 -12.12 -18.00 -10.60
CA VAL A 298 -10.98 -18.38 -11.45
C VAL A 298 -11.38 -18.51 -12.93
N PRO A 299 -12.54 -19.07 -13.30
CA PRO A 299 -12.99 -19.08 -14.69
C PRO A 299 -13.17 -17.67 -15.28
N GLY A 300 -13.65 -16.71 -14.49
CA GLY A 300 -13.73 -15.30 -14.93
C GLY A 300 -12.36 -14.72 -15.27
N PHE A 301 -11.33 -14.99 -14.46
CA PHE A 301 -9.95 -14.61 -14.81
C PHE A 301 -9.38 -15.40 -15.99
N ALA A 302 -9.74 -16.68 -16.12
CA ALA A 302 -9.30 -17.52 -17.23
C ALA A 302 -9.81 -16.99 -18.58
N ALA A 303 -11.01 -16.43 -18.63
CA ALA A 303 -11.56 -15.77 -19.83
C ALA A 303 -10.72 -14.56 -20.29
N HIS A 304 -9.97 -13.93 -19.37
CA HIS A 304 -9.01 -12.86 -19.65
C HIS A 304 -7.57 -13.38 -19.82
N GLY A 305 -7.34 -14.69 -19.87
CA GLY A 305 -6.00 -15.29 -19.99
C GLY A 305 -5.18 -15.30 -18.69
N ARG A 306 -5.80 -15.01 -17.54
CA ARG A 306 -5.11 -14.76 -16.25
C ARG A 306 -5.35 -15.84 -15.20
N ARG A 307 -5.62 -17.08 -15.64
CA ARG A 307 -5.91 -18.22 -14.74
C ARG A 307 -4.81 -18.44 -13.69
N SER A 308 -3.55 -18.54 -14.12
CA SER A 308 -2.42 -18.86 -13.24
C SER A 308 -2.18 -17.78 -12.18
N GLU A 309 -2.33 -16.51 -12.56
CA GLU A 309 -2.24 -15.38 -11.63
C GLU A 309 -3.35 -15.45 -10.57
N ALA A 310 -4.58 -15.73 -11.01
CA ALA A 310 -5.73 -15.84 -10.12
C ALA A 310 -5.59 -17.03 -9.14
N GLU A 311 -5.18 -18.20 -9.61
CA GLU A 311 -4.98 -19.38 -8.76
C GLU A 311 -3.89 -19.13 -7.70
N THR A 312 -2.77 -18.50 -8.10
CA THR A 312 -1.69 -18.11 -7.17
C THR A 312 -2.20 -17.12 -6.11
N TYR A 313 -2.96 -16.12 -6.54
CA TYR A 313 -3.48 -15.07 -5.66
C TYR A 313 -4.62 -15.58 -4.75
N VAL A 314 -5.43 -16.54 -5.20
CA VAL A 314 -6.41 -17.26 -4.38
C VAL A 314 -5.69 -18.01 -3.26
N SER A 315 -4.64 -18.79 -3.57
CA SER A 315 -3.86 -19.50 -2.55
C SER A 315 -3.32 -18.54 -1.48
N THR A 316 -2.72 -17.44 -1.95
CA THR A 316 -2.20 -16.37 -1.09
C THR A 316 -3.30 -15.74 -0.22
N THR A 317 -4.47 -15.47 -0.80
CA THR A 317 -5.62 -14.87 -0.09
C THR A 317 -6.14 -15.80 1.00
N LEU A 318 -6.23 -17.11 0.74
CA LEU A 318 -6.68 -18.09 1.72
C LEU A 318 -5.71 -18.18 2.91
N ASP A 319 -4.40 -18.11 2.68
CA ASP A 319 -3.41 -18.07 3.76
C ASP A 319 -3.55 -16.80 4.61
N ARG A 320 -3.75 -15.64 3.98
CA ARG A 320 -3.99 -14.37 4.69
C ARG A 320 -5.26 -14.43 5.55
N PHE A 321 -6.36 -14.97 5.03
CA PHE A 321 -7.62 -15.10 5.76
C PHE A 321 -7.50 -16.04 6.97
N LYS A 322 -6.64 -17.07 6.89
CA LYS A 322 -6.38 -18.01 7.99
C LYS A 322 -5.41 -17.47 9.05
N ASN A 323 -4.81 -16.29 8.84
CA ASN A 323 -3.78 -15.78 9.74
C ASN A 323 -4.30 -15.69 11.20
N PRO A 324 -3.77 -16.49 12.14
CA PRO A 324 -4.29 -16.53 13.50
C PRO A 324 -3.95 -15.28 14.30
N PHE A 325 -2.97 -14.48 13.84
CA PHE A 325 -2.51 -13.27 14.52
C PHE A 325 -3.25 -12.00 14.10
N LEU A 326 -4.25 -12.10 13.20
CA LEU A 326 -5.03 -10.97 12.73
C LEU A 326 -6.48 -11.03 13.19
N ASP A 327 -6.91 -9.98 13.89
CA ASP A 327 -8.28 -9.81 14.40
C ASP A 327 -9.17 -9.13 13.35
N HIS A 328 -9.31 -9.73 12.17
CA HIS A 328 -10.21 -9.22 11.13
C HIS A 328 -11.67 -9.46 11.49
N ARG A 329 -12.31 -8.48 12.13
CA ARG A 329 -13.71 -8.59 12.56
C ARG A 329 -14.64 -8.61 11.35
N LEU A 330 -15.51 -9.61 11.27
CA LEU A 330 -16.53 -9.71 10.22
C LEU A 330 -17.47 -8.50 10.24
N ALA A 331 -17.78 -7.98 11.43
CA ALA A 331 -18.59 -6.78 11.61
C ALA A 331 -17.98 -5.53 10.94
N ASP A 332 -16.67 -5.34 11.05
CA ASP A 332 -15.98 -4.21 10.41
C ASP A 332 -16.01 -4.35 8.88
N ILE A 333 -15.85 -5.58 8.40
CA ILE A 333 -15.94 -5.90 6.97
C ILE A 333 -17.40 -5.74 6.46
N ALA A 334 -18.40 -5.92 7.31
CA ALA A 334 -19.82 -5.80 6.98
C ALA A 334 -20.32 -4.35 6.82
N GLN A 335 -19.59 -3.35 7.32
CA GLN A 335 -19.98 -1.95 7.12
C GLN A 335 -20.12 -1.63 5.62
N ASN A 336 -21.19 -0.94 5.22
CA ASN A 336 -21.51 -0.63 3.81
C ASN A 336 -21.55 -1.87 2.90
N HIS A 337 -22.12 -2.99 3.40
CA HIS A 337 -22.10 -4.28 2.70
C HIS A 337 -22.69 -4.22 1.28
N ALA A 338 -23.87 -3.60 1.11
CA ALA A 338 -24.53 -3.51 -0.19
C ALA A 338 -23.66 -2.79 -1.24
N GLU A 339 -22.97 -1.72 -0.85
CA GLU A 339 -22.01 -1.03 -1.73
C GLU A 339 -20.83 -1.94 -2.08
N LYS A 340 -20.31 -2.70 -1.11
CA LYS A 340 -19.23 -3.67 -1.33
C LYS A 340 -19.67 -4.79 -2.30
N VAL A 341 -20.88 -5.31 -2.18
CA VAL A 341 -21.45 -6.28 -3.14
C VAL A 341 -21.46 -5.69 -4.54
N ARG A 342 -22.00 -4.47 -4.72
CA ARG A 342 -22.03 -3.80 -6.03
C ARG A 342 -20.62 -3.61 -6.62
N ARG A 343 -19.68 -3.07 -5.84
CA ARG A 343 -18.34 -2.71 -6.31
C ARG A 343 -17.40 -3.89 -6.52
N ARG A 344 -17.69 -5.05 -5.92
CA ARG A 344 -16.78 -6.22 -5.93
C ARG A 344 -17.41 -7.40 -6.66
N ILE A 345 -18.66 -7.73 -6.36
CA ILE A 345 -19.36 -8.89 -6.93
C ILE A 345 -20.02 -8.51 -8.25
N SER A 346 -20.90 -7.51 -8.27
CA SER A 346 -21.57 -7.11 -9.52
C SER A 346 -20.56 -6.60 -10.55
N ALA A 347 -19.53 -5.88 -10.10
CA ALA A 347 -18.42 -5.46 -10.95
C ALA A 347 -17.63 -6.66 -11.53
N PHE A 348 -17.36 -7.70 -10.72
CA PHE A 348 -16.70 -8.91 -11.20
C PHE A 348 -17.56 -9.65 -12.24
N LEU A 349 -18.86 -9.83 -11.98
CA LEU A 349 -19.79 -10.46 -12.91
C LEU A 349 -19.79 -9.76 -14.27
N SER A 350 -19.87 -8.42 -14.26
CA SER A 350 -19.80 -7.60 -15.47
C SER A 350 -18.46 -7.75 -16.19
N TRP A 351 -17.35 -7.65 -15.44
CA TRP A 351 -16.00 -7.77 -15.97
C TRP A 351 -15.71 -9.14 -16.60
N ALA A 352 -16.12 -10.23 -15.93
CA ALA A 352 -15.95 -11.59 -16.42
C ALA A 352 -16.83 -11.85 -17.66
N ARG A 353 -18.09 -11.44 -17.62
CA ARG A 353 -19.04 -11.66 -18.75
C ARG A 353 -18.77 -10.79 -19.96
N LYS A 354 -18.06 -9.67 -19.79
CA LYS A 354 -17.53 -8.90 -20.91
C LYS A 354 -16.53 -9.72 -21.74
N ALA A 355 -15.77 -10.62 -21.11
CA ALA A 355 -14.88 -11.54 -21.81
C ALA A 355 -15.59 -12.82 -22.28
N ASP A 356 -16.48 -13.39 -21.45
CA ASP A 356 -17.26 -14.57 -21.81
C ASP A 356 -18.66 -14.53 -21.19
N ALA A 357 -19.67 -14.24 -22.02
CA ALA A 357 -21.06 -14.14 -21.62
C ALA A 357 -21.67 -15.48 -21.16
N ALA A 358 -21.04 -16.62 -21.47
CA ALA A 358 -21.54 -17.95 -21.09
C ALA A 358 -21.16 -18.36 -19.66
N LEU A 359 -20.37 -17.56 -18.94
CA LEU A 359 -19.96 -17.87 -17.56
C LEU A 359 -21.15 -17.91 -16.59
N VAL A 360 -21.32 -19.08 -15.97
CA VAL A 360 -22.36 -19.38 -14.99
C VAL A 360 -21.78 -19.21 -13.58
N MET A 361 -22.30 -18.25 -12.81
CA MET A 361 -21.78 -17.87 -11.50
C MET A 361 -22.92 -17.74 -10.48
N PRO A 362 -23.63 -18.84 -10.17
CA PRO A 362 -24.95 -18.80 -9.54
C PRO A 362 -24.92 -18.22 -8.13
N ARG A 363 -23.83 -18.42 -7.37
CA ARG A 363 -23.73 -17.86 -6.01
C ARG A 363 -23.49 -16.36 -6.06
N LEU A 364 -22.61 -15.90 -6.96
CA LEU A 364 -22.36 -14.48 -7.15
C LEU A 364 -23.56 -13.74 -7.74
N ASP A 365 -24.26 -14.36 -8.70
CA ASP A 365 -25.51 -13.85 -9.28
C ASP A 365 -26.58 -13.65 -8.20
N ALA A 366 -26.88 -14.70 -7.44
CA ALA A 366 -27.88 -14.64 -6.36
C ALA A 366 -27.53 -13.56 -5.32
N LEU A 367 -26.25 -13.40 -4.99
CA LEU A 367 -25.80 -12.38 -4.04
C LEU A 367 -25.94 -10.96 -4.60
N ALA A 368 -25.64 -10.77 -5.90
CA ALA A 368 -25.84 -9.49 -6.57
C ALA A 368 -27.33 -9.13 -6.69
N GLU A 369 -28.19 -10.09 -7.07
CA GLU A 369 -29.63 -9.91 -7.20
C GLU A 369 -30.28 -9.53 -5.87
N ALA A 370 -29.93 -10.22 -4.77
CA ALA A 370 -30.43 -9.94 -3.43
C ALA A 370 -30.10 -8.50 -2.92
N HIS A 371 -29.11 -7.83 -3.52
CA HIS A 371 -28.70 -6.48 -3.16
C HIS A 371 -29.00 -5.43 -4.25
N ALA A 372 -29.54 -5.84 -5.41
CA ALA A 372 -29.96 -4.94 -6.48
C ALA A 372 -31.34 -4.31 -6.19
N THR A 373 -32.21 -5.06 -5.51
CA THR A 373 -33.49 -4.58 -5.00
C THR A 373 -33.26 -3.90 -3.65
N GLY A 374 -33.14 -2.57 -3.63
CA GLY A 374 -32.85 -1.82 -2.41
C GLY A 374 -33.93 -1.90 -1.33
N GLU A 375 -33.99 -3.01 -0.60
CA GLU A 375 -34.59 -3.00 0.74
C GLU A 375 -33.58 -2.45 1.72
N ARG A 376 -33.97 -1.31 2.31
CA ARG A 376 -33.39 -0.74 3.52
C ARG A 376 -33.51 -1.80 4.62
N CYS A 377 -32.50 -2.65 4.79
CA CYS A 377 -32.30 -3.33 6.08
C CYS A 377 -31.62 -2.34 7.05
N GLU A 378 -32.36 -1.30 7.42
CA GLU A 378 -32.25 -0.70 8.75
C GLU A 378 -33.30 -1.41 9.62
N ALA A 379 -32.85 -2.31 10.48
CA ALA A 379 -33.53 -2.74 11.69
C ALA A 379 -32.50 -3.28 12.67
#